data_AF-A0A935SIB8-F1
#
_entry.id   AF-A0A935SIB8-F1
#
_cell.length_a   1.000
_cell.length_b   1.000
_cell.length_c   1.000
_cell.angle_alpha   90.00
_cell.angle_beta   90.00
_cell.angle_gamma   90.00
#
_symmetry.space_group_name_H-M   'P 1'
#
loop_
_entity.id
_entity.type
_entity.pdbx_description
1 polymer ?
#
loop_
_entity_poly.entity_id
_entity_poly.type
_entity_poly.pdbx_seq_one_letter_code
_entity_poly.pdbx_strand_id
1 'polypeptide(L)'
;MKKLLSLIVISLLFFTSYSQDFAAQAALLKNQEFVSRIEIAITKAANQVGNEVKDVNKPILYAKRHKLSYQVINNDMTLIFARSIVSSNTDINLNSTDNDILFMVTSVWDNVAGVQSDEK
;
A
#
# COMPACT_ATOMS: atom_id res chain seq x y z
N MET A 1 -6.42 34.05 47.38
CA MET A 1 -5.52 33.86 46.22
C MET A 1 -4.92 32.45 46.29
N LYS A 2 -5.48 31.49 45.54
CA LYS A 2 -4.87 30.18 45.22
C LYS A 2 -5.46 29.74 43.86
N LYS A 3 -4.88 30.26 42.78
CA LYS A 3 -5.05 29.74 41.41
C LYS A 3 -3.70 29.12 41.01
N LEU A 4 -3.74 28.18 40.08
CA LEU A 4 -2.65 27.36 39.54
C LEU A 4 -2.30 26.13 40.37
N LEU A 5 -2.91 25.01 40.01
CA LEU A 5 -2.27 23.68 39.90
C LEU A 5 -3.35 22.64 39.56
N SER A 6 -3.89 22.67 38.35
CA SER A 6 -4.72 21.56 37.83
C SER A 6 -4.82 21.56 36.29
N LEU A 7 -3.79 22.02 35.58
CA LEU A 7 -3.84 22.04 34.12
C LEU A 7 -2.50 21.70 33.46
N ILE A 8 -1.75 20.74 34.00
CA ILE A 8 -0.53 20.19 33.36
C ILE A 8 -0.42 18.69 33.66
N VAL A 9 -1.42 17.86 33.29
CA VAL A 9 -1.24 16.39 33.22
C VAL A 9 -2.12 15.73 32.14
N ILE A 10 -2.63 16.46 31.15
CA ILE A 10 -3.48 15.86 30.08
C ILE A 10 -3.01 16.31 28.69
N SER A 11 -1.70 16.32 28.45
CA SER A 11 -1.16 16.61 27.11
C SER A 11 0.12 15.85 26.77
N LEU A 12 0.30 14.64 27.33
CA LEU A 12 1.54 13.88 27.14
C LEU A 12 1.34 12.39 26.84
N LEU A 13 0.22 12.01 26.22
CA LEU A 13 -0.05 10.60 25.86
C LEU A 13 -0.56 10.34 24.44
N PHE A 14 -0.51 11.31 23.51
CA PHE A 14 -1.02 11.11 22.15
C PHE A 14 -0.04 11.46 21.01
N PHE A 15 1.27 11.41 21.25
CA PHE A 15 2.27 11.71 20.21
C PHE A 15 3.36 10.64 20.01
N THR A 16 3.12 9.38 20.39
CA THR A 16 4.13 8.31 20.19
C THR A 16 3.81 7.31 19.09
N SER A 17 2.67 7.37 18.41
CA SER A 17 2.27 6.27 17.51
C SER A 17 2.68 6.42 16.04
N TYR A 18 3.07 7.61 15.57
CA TYR A 18 3.34 7.80 14.12
C TYR A 18 4.79 7.57 13.68
N SER A 19 5.77 7.49 14.61
CA SER A 19 7.19 7.32 14.24
C SER A 19 7.65 5.86 14.20
N GLN A 20 6.96 4.96 14.92
CA GLN A 20 7.27 3.53 14.95
C GLN A 20 6.93 2.85 13.61
N ASP A 21 5.84 3.26 12.96
CA ASP A 21 5.39 2.68 11.70
C ASP A 21 6.37 2.91 10.55
N PHE A 22 6.90 4.12 10.37
CA PHE A 22 7.86 4.40 9.29
C PHE A 22 9.19 3.64 9.45
N ALA A 23 9.68 3.47 10.69
CA ALA A 23 10.91 2.74 10.94
C ALA A 23 10.74 1.24 10.70
N ALA A 24 9.62 0.64 11.14
CA ALA A 24 9.28 -0.75 10.89
C ALA A 24 9.09 -1.01 9.38
N GLN A 25 8.38 -0.12 8.70
CA GLN A 25 8.18 -0.13 7.25
C GLN A 25 9.51 -0.01 6.47
N ALA A 26 10.40 0.90 6.88
CA ALA A 26 11.73 1.01 6.30
C ALA A 26 12.58 -0.23 6.54
N ALA A 27 12.41 -0.93 7.67
CA ALA A 27 13.08 -2.19 7.95
C ALA A 27 12.59 -3.32 7.03
N LEU A 28 11.30 -3.35 6.70
CA LEU A 28 10.75 -4.31 5.73
C LEU A 28 11.39 -4.16 4.35
N LEU A 29 11.58 -2.93 3.87
CA LEU A 29 12.23 -2.65 2.58
C LEU A 29 13.75 -2.94 2.57
N LYS A 30 14.37 -3.13 3.74
CA LYS A 30 15.77 -3.57 3.85
C LYS A 30 15.90 -5.09 3.76
N ASN A 31 14.82 -5.84 3.99
CA ASN A 31 14.80 -7.29 3.85
C ASN A 31 14.57 -7.67 2.37
N GLN A 32 15.63 -8.14 1.71
CA GLN A 32 15.61 -8.47 0.28
C GLN A 32 14.64 -9.62 -0.06
N GLU A 33 14.49 -10.61 0.82
CA GLU A 33 13.55 -11.71 0.59
C GLU A 33 12.10 -11.20 0.62
N PHE A 34 11.77 -10.37 1.60
CA PHE A 34 10.45 -9.76 1.72
C PHE A 34 10.14 -8.84 0.54
N VAL A 35 11.11 -8.02 0.12
CA VAL A 35 10.99 -7.19 -1.09
C VAL A 35 10.74 -8.06 -2.32
N SER A 36 11.52 -9.12 -2.52
CA SER A 36 11.33 -10.03 -3.66
C SER A 36 9.94 -10.66 -3.69
N ARG A 37 9.39 -11.05 -2.53
CA ARG A 37 8.01 -11.56 -2.43
C ARG A 37 6.97 -10.50 -2.86
N ILE A 38 7.15 -9.24 -2.47
CA ILE A 38 6.32 -8.13 -2.93
C ILE A 38 6.45 -7.93 -4.45
N GLU A 39 7.67 -7.95 -5.00
CA GLU A 39 7.92 -7.80 -6.44
C GLU A 39 7.26 -8.92 -7.27
N ILE A 40 7.31 -10.15 -6.77
CA ILE A 40 6.62 -11.30 -7.39
C ILE A 40 5.11 -11.09 -7.36
N ALA A 41 4.55 -10.65 -6.22
CA ALA A 41 3.12 -10.36 -6.10
C ALA A 41 2.67 -9.22 -7.04
N ILE A 42 3.48 -8.16 -7.17
CA ILE A 42 3.27 -7.06 -8.12
C ILE A 42 3.23 -7.57 -9.56
N THR A 43 4.21 -8.39 -9.95
CA THR A 43 4.28 -8.97 -11.30
C THR A 43 3.08 -9.88 -11.57
N LYS A 44 2.69 -10.69 -10.58
CA LYS A 44 1.50 -11.56 -10.66
C LYS A 44 0.23 -10.74 -10.84
N ALA A 45 0.04 -9.68 -10.06
CA ALA A 45 -1.11 -8.78 -10.19
C ALA A 45 -1.12 -8.05 -11.55
N ALA A 46 0.03 -7.57 -12.02
CA ALA A 46 0.17 -6.94 -13.32
C ALA A 46 -0.24 -7.89 -14.46
N ASN A 47 0.21 -9.14 -14.41
CA ASN A 47 -0.15 -10.18 -15.37
C ASN A 47 -1.63 -10.55 -15.30
N GLN A 48 -2.23 -10.60 -14.10
CA GLN A 48 -3.66 -10.81 -13.94
C GLN A 48 -4.46 -9.68 -14.61
N VAL A 49 -4.07 -8.43 -14.37
CA VAL A 49 -4.67 -7.26 -15.02
C VAL A 49 -4.49 -7.29 -16.53
N GLY A 50 -3.31 -7.66 -17.03
CA GLY A 50 -3.06 -7.76 -18.48
C GLY A 50 -3.99 -8.75 -19.20
N ASN A 51 -4.54 -9.73 -18.47
CA ASN A 51 -5.49 -10.73 -18.96
C ASN A 51 -6.96 -10.43 -18.60
N GLU A 52 -7.27 -9.28 -18.00
CA GLU A 52 -8.64 -8.90 -17.68
C GLU A 52 -9.48 -8.75 -18.95
N VAL A 53 -10.71 -9.24 -18.90
CA VAL A 53 -11.69 -8.97 -19.95
C VAL A 53 -12.20 -7.54 -19.76
N LYS A 54 -12.27 -6.78 -20.85
CA LYS A 54 -12.77 -5.41 -20.82
C LYS A 54 -14.18 -5.33 -20.23
N ASP A 55 -14.30 -4.67 -19.08
CA ASP A 55 -15.59 -4.29 -18.51
C ASP A 55 -16.19 -3.12 -19.29
N VAL A 56 -17.29 -3.37 -20.00
CA VAL A 56 -18.01 -2.38 -20.79
C VAL A 56 -18.65 -1.29 -19.93
N ASN A 57 -18.92 -1.57 -18.65
CA ASN A 57 -19.52 -0.61 -17.72
C ASN A 57 -18.47 0.31 -17.07
N LYS A 58 -17.18 -0.09 -17.11
CA LYS A 58 -16.08 0.66 -16.50
C LYS A 58 -14.88 0.82 -17.45
N PRO A 59 -15.06 1.38 -18.66
CA PRO A 59 -14.01 1.44 -19.67
C PRO A 59 -12.81 2.30 -19.25
N ILE A 60 -13.05 3.36 -18.46
CA ILE A 60 -11.98 4.23 -17.94
C ILE A 60 -11.13 3.47 -16.92
N LEU A 61 -11.77 2.75 -16.01
CA LEU A 61 -11.06 1.97 -15.00
C LEU A 61 -10.19 0.89 -15.65
N TYR A 62 -10.77 0.14 -16.59
CA TYR A 62 -10.05 -0.84 -17.38
C TYR A 62 -8.80 -0.23 -18.03
N ALA A 63 -8.93 0.91 -18.71
CA ALA A 63 -7.82 1.59 -19.35
C ALA A 63 -6.73 2.03 -18.33
N LYS A 64 -7.11 2.55 -17.16
CA LYS A 64 -6.17 2.95 -16.10
C LYS A 64 -5.41 1.74 -15.53
N ARG A 65 -6.10 0.65 -15.19
CA ARG A 65 -5.50 -0.58 -14.66
C ARG A 65 -4.52 -1.20 -15.66
N HIS A 66 -4.90 -1.31 -16.94
CA HIS A 66 -4.01 -1.83 -17.99
C HIS A 66 -2.80 -0.93 -18.24
N LYS A 67 -2.98 0.41 -18.22
CA LYS A 67 -1.86 1.34 -18.35
C LYS A 67 -0.86 1.18 -17.20
N LEU A 68 -1.35 1.05 -15.96
CA LEU A 68 -0.52 0.80 -14.80
C LEU A 68 0.22 -0.54 -14.91
N SER A 69 -0.45 -1.59 -15.38
CA SER A 69 0.16 -2.91 -15.62
C SER A 69 1.30 -2.83 -16.62
N TYR A 70 1.06 -2.17 -17.75
CA TYR A 70 2.09 -1.91 -18.74
C TYR A 70 3.30 -1.16 -18.15
N GLN A 71 3.08 -0.15 -17.30
CA GLN A 71 4.17 0.60 -16.68
C GLN A 71 4.95 -0.24 -15.66
N VAL A 72 4.28 -1.07 -14.87
CA VAL A 72 4.92 -1.97 -13.91
C VAL A 72 5.80 -3.00 -14.63
N ILE A 73 5.31 -3.58 -15.73
CA ILE A 73 6.04 -4.60 -16.49
C ILE A 73 7.22 -3.99 -17.25
N ASN A 74 7.08 -2.77 -17.77
CA ASN A 74 8.04 -2.21 -18.73
C ASN A 74 8.92 -1.05 -18.21
N ASN A 75 8.64 -0.46 -17.03
CA ASN A 75 9.30 0.77 -16.57
C ASN A 75 9.78 0.77 -15.10
N ASP A 76 10.29 -0.36 -14.58
CA ASP A 76 10.86 -0.49 -13.21
C ASP A 76 10.11 0.29 -12.11
N MET A 77 8.78 0.24 -12.16
CA MET A 77 7.89 0.85 -11.16
C MET A 77 7.72 -0.05 -9.93
N THR A 78 8.32 -1.24 -9.95
CA THR A 78 8.15 -2.29 -8.95
C THR A 78 8.57 -1.82 -7.56
N LEU A 79 9.71 -1.15 -7.44
CA LEU A 79 10.19 -0.63 -6.15
C LEU A 79 9.30 0.49 -5.59
N ILE A 80 8.78 1.36 -6.46
CA ILE A 80 7.82 2.41 -6.06
C ILE A 80 6.55 1.75 -5.52
N PHE A 81 6.05 0.74 -6.21
CA PHE A 81 4.85 0.03 -5.79
C PHE A 81 5.07 -0.71 -4.47
N ALA A 82 6.22 -1.37 -4.28
CA ALA A 82 6.58 -2.03 -3.03
C ALA A 82 6.61 -1.05 -1.84
N ARG A 83 7.15 0.17 -2.05
CA ARG A 83 7.09 1.25 -1.05
C ARG A 83 5.65 1.65 -0.73
N SER A 84 4.80 1.80 -1.75
CA SER A 84 3.39 2.11 -1.57
C SER A 84 2.68 1.06 -0.72
N ILE A 85 2.89 -0.23 -0.99
CA ILE A 85 2.32 -1.34 -0.19
C ILE A 85 2.67 -1.19 1.28
N VAL A 86 3.96 -1.12 1.58
CA VAL A 86 4.48 -1.06 2.94
C VAL A 86 3.98 0.21 3.66
N SER A 87 3.88 1.34 2.97
CA SER A 87 3.37 2.59 3.55
C SER A 87 1.85 2.64 3.74
N SER A 88 1.10 1.83 2.98
CA SER A 88 -0.37 1.88 2.95
C SER A 88 -1.05 0.99 3.99
N ASN A 89 -0.32 0.04 4.59
CA ASN A 89 -0.91 -0.93 5.51
C ASN A 89 0.09 -1.36 6.60
N THR A 90 -0.27 -1.12 7.86
CA THR A 90 0.54 -1.43 9.04
C THR A 90 0.52 -2.92 9.42
N ASP A 91 -0.43 -3.69 8.90
CA ASP A 91 -0.56 -5.12 9.17
C ASP A 91 0.35 -5.98 8.27
N ILE A 92 0.84 -5.41 7.16
CA ILE A 92 1.87 -6.04 6.33
C ILE A 92 3.21 -6.03 7.07
N ASN A 93 3.74 -7.23 7.32
CA ASN A 93 4.99 -7.44 8.05
C ASN A 93 5.73 -8.70 7.53
N LEU A 94 6.89 -9.03 8.11
CA LEU A 94 7.71 -10.17 7.65
C LEU A 94 6.99 -11.53 7.70
N ASN A 95 5.99 -11.68 8.58
CA ASN A 95 5.21 -12.91 8.71
C ASN A 95 4.00 -12.95 7.77
N SER A 96 3.70 -11.88 7.03
CA SER A 96 2.63 -11.87 6.04
C SER A 96 2.85 -12.98 5.01
N THR A 97 1.80 -13.70 4.68
CA THR A 97 1.84 -14.75 3.66
C THR A 97 1.85 -14.16 2.26
N ASP A 98 2.17 -14.96 1.24
CA ASP A 98 2.14 -14.50 -0.15
C ASP A 98 0.73 -14.05 -0.58
N ASN A 99 -0.31 -14.65 0.00
CA ASN A 99 -1.69 -14.27 -0.25
C ASN A 99 -2.03 -12.91 0.38
N ASP A 100 -1.54 -12.62 1.59
CA ASP A 100 -1.74 -11.32 2.23
C ASP A 100 -1.07 -10.21 1.42
N ILE A 101 0.16 -10.45 0.97
CA ILE A 101 0.92 -9.52 0.14
C ILE A 101 0.19 -9.30 -1.20
N LEU A 102 -0.26 -10.37 -1.86
CA LEU A 102 -0.99 -10.27 -3.13
C LEU A 102 -2.30 -9.50 -2.98
N PHE A 103 -3.07 -9.77 -1.92
CA PHE A 103 -4.30 -9.04 -1.62
C PHE A 103 -4.02 -7.55 -1.44
N MET A 104 -2.99 -7.20 -0.68
CA MET A 104 -2.60 -5.79 -0.48
C MET A 104 -2.15 -5.14 -1.78
N VAL A 105 -1.36 -5.84 -2.58
CA VAL A 105 -0.92 -5.38 -3.90
C VAL A 105 -2.11 -5.01 -4.77
N THR A 106 -3.10 -5.90 -4.89
CA THR A 106 -4.32 -5.63 -5.66
C THR A 106 -5.12 -4.46 -5.09
N SER A 107 -5.24 -4.35 -3.77
CA SER A 107 -5.95 -3.24 -3.13
C SER A 107 -5.29 -1.87 -3.39
N VAL A 108 -3.97 -1.78 -3.28
CA VAL A 108 -3.23 -0.54 -3.58
C VAL A 108 -3.28 -0.26 -5.07
N TRP A 109 -3.21 -1.29 -5.91
CA TRP A 109 -3.32 -1.16 -7.36
C TRP A 109 -4.62 -0.47 -7.75
N ASP A 110 -5.71 -0.94 -7.18
CA ASP A 110 -7.05 -0.40 -7.37
C ASP A 110 -7.11 1.06 -6.92
N ASN A 111 -6.61 1.36 -5.73
CA ASN A 111 -6.55 2.75 -5.25
C ASN A 111 -5.73 3.67 -6.20
N VAL A 112 -4.53 3.25 -6.63
CA VAL A 112 -3.66 4.01 -7.55
C VAL A 112 -4.30 4.17 -8.93
N ALA A 113 -4.99 3.15 -9.43
CA ALA A 113 -5.78 3.24 -10.66
C ALA A 113 -7.01 4.15 -10.50
N GLY A 114 -7.28 4.67 -9.31
CA GLY A 114 -8.41 5.53 -9.01
C GLY A 114 -9.72 4.76 -8.81
N VAL A 115 -9.65 3.51 -8.36
CA VAL A 115 -10.76 2.77 -7.73
C VAL A 115 -10.86 3.23 -6.28
N GLN A 116 -11.02 4.54 -6.06
CA GLN A 116 -11.79 4.93 -4.88
C GLN A 116 -13.24 4.82 -5.30
N SER A 117 -14.02 4.10 -4.50
CA SER A 117 -15.46 3.95 -4.66
C SER A 117 -16.06 5.28 -5.10
N ASP A 118 -16.74 5.26 -6.25
CA ASP A 118 -17.81 6.21 -6.51
C ASP A 118 -18.85 5.97 -5.40
N GLU A 119 -18.63 6.54 -4.21
CA GLU A 119 -19.68 6.75 -3.23
C GLU A 119 -20.69 7.67 -3.91
N LYS A 120 -21.78 7.06 -4.37
CA LYS A 120 -23.03 7.75 -4.66
C LYS A 120 -23.78 8.01 -3.36
#